data_AF-A0AAV4H058-F1
#
_entry.id   AF-A0AAV4H058-F1
#
_cell.length_a   1.000
_cell.length_b   1.000
_cell.length_c   1.000
_cell.angle_alpha   90.00
_cell.angle_beta   90.00
_cell.angle_gamma   90.00
#
_symmetry.space_group_name_H-M   'P 1'
#
loop_
_entity.id
_entity.type
_entity.pdbx_description
1 polymer ?
#
loop_
_entity_poly.entity_id
_entity_poly.type
_entity_poly.pdbx_seq_one_letter_code
_entity_poly.pdbx_strand_id
1 'polypeptide(L)'
;MSVRYKPVGRDNDDDDDDDDDNDDDDDDDDGDDDDDDGLLRFSLESIITGDPNKRLVVVVVVVATAVVVLVVVVAAAVAAVVVVVVVVVVVVVVVVVVVVVRNQIAYADDVDFIGSEHISSNQIKKELEKFNLKVNVDKTELTSLRKEENGLRSEKKVGSLIGDKEDVERRKSFQM
;
A
#
# COMPACT_ATOMS: atom_id res chain seq x y z
N MET A 1 -0.78 9.04 42.55
CA MET A 1 -0.04 9.85 41.57
C MET A 1 -1.01 10.27 40.49
N SER A 2 -1.31 11.56 40.40
CA SER A 2 -2.28 12.12 39.44
C SER A 2 -1.50 12.79 38.31
N VAL A 3 -1.66 12.31 37.08
CA VAL A 3 -1.00 12.86 35.89
C VAL A 3 -1.97 13.83 35.23
N ARG A 4 -1.70 15.14 35.36
CA ARG A 4 -2.38 16.20 34.60
C ARG A 4 -1.82 16.22 33.18
N TYR A 5 -2.68 16.09 32.19
CA TYR A 5 -2.36 16.46 30.80
C TYR A 5 -2.50 17.98 30.62
N LYS A 6 -1.47 18.62 30.06
CA LYS A 6 -1.52 19.97 29.51
C LYS A 6 -1.86 19.88 28.01
N PRO A 7 -2.76 20.72 27.46
CA PRO A 7 -2.94 20.84 26.02
C PRO A 7 -1.79 21.65 25.41
N VAL A 8 -1.29 21.19 24.26
CA VAL A 8 -0.26 21.89 23.47
C VAL A 8 -0.98 22.81 22.49
N GLY A 9 -0.59 24.09 22.52
CA GLY A 9 -1.15 25.18 21.73
C GLY A 9 -0.70 25.16 20.27
N ARG A 10 -1.39 26.01 19.50
CA ARG A 10 -1.22 26.32 18.07
C ARG A 10 -0.07 27.31 17.86
N ASP A 11 0.67 27.11 16.78
CA ASP A 11 1.51 28.10 16.08
C ASP A 11 1.10 27.92 14.59
N ASN A 12 0.56 28.86 13.80
CA ASN A 12 0.82 30.28 13.53
C ASN A 12 2.26 30.55 13.07
N ASP A 13 2.53 30.31 11.79
CA ASP A 13 3.62 30.95 11.05
C ASP A 13 3.03 31.54 9.75
N ASP A 14 2.95 32.86 9.78
CA ASP A 14 2.86 33.76 8.64
C ASP A 14 4.26 33.84 8.00
N ASP A 15 4.35 33.76 6.67
CA ASP A 15 5.49 34.27 5.91
C ASP A 15 4.93 34.91 4.63
N ASP A 16 4.55 36.18 4.80
CA ASP A 16 4.66 37.20 3.76
C ASP A 16 6.15 37.34 3.41
N ASP A 17 6.50 37.40 2.12
CA ASP A 17 7.58 38.27 1.66
C ASP A 17 7.42 38.56 0.17
N ASP A 18 7.24 39.85 -0.06
CA ASP A 18 7.47 40.63 -1.26
C ASP A 18 8.77 40.24 -1.98
N ASP A 19 8.78 40.34 -3.32
CA ASP A 19 9.56 41.40 -3.96
C ASP A 19 9.36 41.39 -5.48
N ASP A 20 9.07 42.60 -5.95
CA ASP A 20 9.14 43.06 -7.32
C ASP A 20 10.49 42.71 -7.97
N ASP A 21 10.48 42.38 -9.25
CA ASP A 21 11.43 42.96 -10.18
C ASP A 21 10.83 42.98 -11.59
N ASN A 22 10.37 44.18 -11.94
CA ASN A 22 10.42 44.73 -13.28
C ASN A 22 11.78 44.40 -13.91
N ASP A 23 11.77 43.79 -15.08
CA ASP A 23 12.70 44.19 -16.14
C ASP A 23 11.90 44.23 -17.45
N ASP A 24 11.47 45.46 -17.75
CA ASP A 24 11.31 45.97 -19.10
C ASP A 24 12.68 45.81 -19.80
N ASP A 25 12.78 44.90 -20.75
CA ASP A 25 13.72 45.06 -21.86
C ASP A 25 12.93 44.82 -23.15
N ASP A 26 12.41 45.95 -23.63
CA ASP A 26 12.28 46.24 -25.05
C ASP A 26 13.62 45.91 -25.73
N ASP A 27 13.65 44.87 -26.54
CA ASP A 27 14.50 44.86 -27.73
C ASP A 27 13.67 44.32 -28.90
N ASP A 28 13.08 45.30 -29.57
CA ASP A 28 12.84 45.30 -31.01
C ASP A 28 14.08 44.73 -31.73
N ASP A 29 14.02 43.47 -32.14
CA ASP A 29 14.74 43.04 -33.33
C ASP A 29 13.72 42.45 -34.31
N ASP A 30 13.28 43.35 -35.18
CA ASP A 30 12.68 43.13 -36.49
C ASP A 30 13.61 42.28 -37.38
N GLY A 31 13.88 41.05 -36.95
CA GLY A 31 14.62 40.05 -37.69
C GLY A 31 13.68 39.28 -38.60
N ASP A 32 13.44 39.85 -39.78
CA ASP A 32 12.97 39.19 -40.99
C ASP A 32 13.72 37.86 -41.24
N ASP A 33 13.33 36.78 -40.57
CA ASP A 33 13.63 35.41 -40.99
C ASP A 33 12.31 34.72 -41.41
N ASP A 34 11.63 35.41 -42.32
CA ASP A 34 10.71 34.87 -43.32
C ASP A 34 11.46 33.88 -44.23
N ASP A 35 11.93 32.74 -43.72
CA ASP A 35 12.47 31.68 -44.56
C ASP A 35 12.65 30.41 -43.72
N ASP A 36 11.62 29.54 -43.61
CA ASP A 36 11.82 28.07 -43.47
C ASP A 36 10.52 27.24 -43.31
N ASP A 37 9.34 27.74 -43.69
CA ASP A 37 8.13 26.92 -43.87
C ASP A 37 8.13 26.10 -45.19
N GLY A 38 9.29 26.04 -45.86
CA GLY A 38 9.56 25.22 -47.05
C GLY A 38 9.57 23.70 -46.82
N LEU A 39 9.28 23.21 -45.61
CA LEU A 39 9.51 21.80 -45.26
C LEU A 39 8.53 20.82 -45.93
N LEU A 40 7.38 21.27 -46.44
CA LEU A 40 6.38 20.39 -47.07
C LEU A 40 5.78 20.91 -48.39
N ARG A 41 6.34 21.97 -48.98
CA ARG A 41 6.09 22.31 -50.40
C ARG A 41 7.12 21.63 -51.30
N PHE A 42 7.31 20.33 -51.11
CA PHE A 42 7.87 19.50 -52.19
C PHE A 42 6.94 19.67 -53.38
N SER A 43 7.43 20.38 -54.40
CA SER A 43 6.73 20.73 -55.63
C SER A 43 6.10 19.49 -56.28
N LEU A 44 4.87 19.18 -55.88
CA LEU A 44 4.02 18.16 -56.51
C LEU A 44 3.85 18.44 -58.01
N GLU A 45 3.99 19.70 -58.42
CA GLU A 45 3.99 20.13 -59.82
C GLU A 45 5.16 19.58 -60.63
N SER A 46 6.36 19.46 -60.05
CA SER A 46 7.53 18.86 -60.72
C SER A 46 7.39 17.35 -60.93
N ILE A 47 6.64 16.66 -60.05
CA ILE A 47 6.37 15.22 -60.14
C ILE A 47 5.34 14.93 -61.25
N ILE A 48 4.38 15.84 -61.46
CA ILE A 48 3.32 15.71 -62.48
C ILE A 48 3.82 16.05 -63.90
N THR A 49 4.98 16.69 -64.05
CA THR A 49 5.58 17.03 -65.36
C THR A 49 6.88 16.28 -65.67
N GLY A 50 7.48 15.59 -64.69
CA GLY A 50 8.72 14.83 -64.86
C GLY A 50 8.60 13.48 -65.58
N ASP A 51 9.75 13.04 -66.11
CA ASP A 51 10.05 11.75 -66.75
C ASP A 51 9.37 10.57 -66.03
N PRO A 52 8.69 9.63 -66.72
CA PRO A 52 7.97 8.50 -66.12
C PRO A 52 8.80 7.69 -65.13
N ASN A 53 10.12 7.58 -65.35
CA ASN A 53 11.01 6.85 -64.44
C ASN A 53 11.14 7.54 -63.07
N LYS A 54 11.16 8.88 -63.04
CA LYS A 54 11.24 9.65 -61.79
C LYS A 54 9.96 9.54 -60.98
N ARG A 55 8.79 9.48 -61.63
CA ARG A 55 7.50 9.29 -60.96
C ARG A 55 7.43 7.97 -60.22
N LEU A 56 7.91 6.89 -60.85
CA LEU A 56 7.91 5.56 -60.24
C LEU A 56 8.78 5.54 -58.98
N VAL A 57 9.97 6.16 -59.02
CA VAL A 57 10.85 6.28 -57.84
C VAL A 57 10.15 7.03 -56.71
N VAL A 58 9.51 8.17 -57.00
CA VAL A 58 8.79 8.94 -55.99
C VAL A 58 7.65 8.14 -55.38
N VAL A 59 6.84 7.46 -56.19
CA VAL A 59 5.75 6.60 -55.69
C VAL A 59 6.29 5.49 -54.79
N VAL A 60 7.39 4.84 -55.19
CA VAL A 60 8.02 3.79 -54.37
C VAL A 60 8.52 4.35 -53.04
N VAL A 61 9.15 5.54 -53.05
CA VAL A 61 9.63 6.19 -51.82
C VAL A 61 8.45 6.55 -50.90
N VAL A 62 7.38 7.14 -51.44
CA VAL A 62 6.17 7.50 -50.65
C VAL A 62 5.50 6.26 -50.07
N VAL A 63 5.40 5.17 -50.84
CA VAL A 63 4.84 3.91 -50.34
C VAL A 63 5.75 3.32 -49.26
N ALA A 64 7.07 3.33 -49.45
CA ALA A 64 8.01 2.83 -48.47
C ALA A 64 7.96 3.64 -47.16
N THR A 65 7.91 4.97 -47.23
CA THR A 65 7.78 5.82 -46.04
C THR A 65 6.44 5.59 -45.34
N ALA A 66 5.34 5.49 -46.09
CA ALA A 66 4.02 5.18 -45.51
C ALA A 66 4.00 3.81 -44.79
N VAL A 67 4.64 2.79 -45.36
CA VAL A 67 4.77 1.47 -44.73
C VAL A 67 5.61 1.56 -43.45
N VAL A 68 6.74 2.27 -43.46
CA VAL A 68 7.57 2.46 -42.25
C VAL A 68 6.78 3.19 -41.16
N VAL A 69 6.08 4.26 -41.50
CA VAL A 69 5.23 5.01 -40.55
C VAL A 69 4.15 4.09 -39.97
N LEU A 70 3.48 3.29 -40.79
CA LEU A 70 2.48 2.32 -40.34
C LEU A 70 3.08 1.31 -39.34
N VAL A 71 4.26 0.77 -39.65
CA VAL A 71 4.96 -0.19 -38.77
C VAL A 71 5.31 0.46 -37.43
N VAL A 72 5.79 1.70 -37.42
CA VAL A 72 6.11 2.44 -36.19
C VAL A 72 4.85 2.68 -35.36
N VAL A 73 3.74 3.08 -35.98
CA VAL A 73 2.46 3.29 -35.29
C VAL A 73 1.95 1.99 -34.66
N VAL A 74 2.01 0.87 -35.41
CA VAL A 74 1.61 -0.45 -34.88
C VAL A 74 2.50 -0.86 -33.71
N ALA A 75 3.82 -0.68 -33.81
CA ALA A 75 4.75 -0.99 -32.73
C ALA A 75 4.47 -0.17 -31.47
N ALA A 76 4.21 1.13 -31.61
CA ALA A 76 3.84 2.01 -30.50
C ALA A 76 2.52 1.59 -29.84
N ALA A 77 1.51 1.23 -30.64
CA ALA A 77 0.23 0.74 -30.13
C ALA A 77 0.40 -0.57 -29.34
N VAL A 78 1.20 -1.51 -29.86
CA VAL A 78 1.51 -2.77 -29.15
C VAL A 78 2.24 -2.49 -27.84
N ALA A 79 3.23 -1.60 -27.83
CA ALA A 79 3.94 -1.22 -26.61
C ALA A 79 3.00 -0.63 -25.56
N ALA A 80 2.08 0.25 -25.95
CA ALA A 80 1.07 0.82 -25.05
C ALA A 80 0.17 -0.26 -24.44
N VAL A 81 -0.29 -1.23 -25.24
CA VAL A 81 -1.08 -2.37 -24.75
C VAL A 81 -0.30 -3.21 -23.75
N VAL A 82 0.98 -3.49 -24.02
CA VAL A 82 1.84 -4.26 -23.10
C VAL A 82 1.98 -3.52 -21.75
N VAL A 83 2.19 -2.20 -21.77
CA VAL A 83 2.28 -1.40 -20.54
C VAL A 83 0.99 -1.49 -19.74
N VAL A 84 -0.17 -1.37 -20.38
CA VAL A 84 -1.47 -1.50 -19.70
C VAL A 84 -1.63 -2.88 -19.06
N VAL A 85 -1.28 -3.96 -19.79
CA VAL A 85 -1.34 -5.33 -19.26
C VAL A 85 -0.43 -5.48 -18.03
N VAL A 86 0.80 -4.97 -18.09
CA VAL A 86 1.73 -5.02 -16.94
C VAL A 86 1.16 -4.28 -15.73
N VAL A 87 0.60 -3.08 -15.93
CA VAL A 87 -0.03 -2.30 -14.84
C VAL A 87 -1.19 -3.09 -14.21
N VAL A 88 -2.07 -3.68 -15.02
CA VAL A 88 -3.19 -4.49 -14.52
C VAL A 88 -2.68 -5.69 -13.71
N VAL A 89 -1.66 -6.39 -14.19
CA VAL A 89 -1.06 -7.53 -13.46
C VAL A 89 -0.49 -7.07 -12.12
N VAL A 90 0.25 -5.96 -12.09
CA VAL A 90 0.81 -5.41 -10.85
C VAL A 90 -0.32 -5.06 -9.87
N VAL A 91 -1.38 -4.39 -10.31
CA VAL A 91 -2.53 -4.05 -9.47
C VAL A 91 -3.18 -5.31 -8.89
N VAL A 92 -3.40 -6.34 -9.71
CA VAL A 92 -3.98 -7.61 -9.25
C VAL A 92 -3.08 -8.26 -8.19
N VAL A 93 -1.76 -8.31 -8.43
CA VAL A 93 -0.81 -8.88 -7.46
C VAL A 93 -0.85 -8.10 -6.14
N VAL A 94 -0.85 -6.76 -6.18
CA VAL A 94 -0.95 -5.92 -4.98
C VAL A 94 -2.24 -6.19 -4.23
N VAL A 95 -3.39 -6.26 -4.92
CA VAL A 95 -4.69 -6.57 -4.29
C VAL A 95 -4.66 -7.94 -3.63
N VAL A 96 -4.13 -8.96 -4.31
CA VAL A 96 -4.01 -10.32 -3.75
C VAL A 96 -3.12 -10.30 -2.50
N VAL A 97 -1.95 -9.65 -2.55
CA VAL A 97 -1.06 -9.54 -1.39
C VAL A 97 -1.75 -8.84 -0.22
N VAL A 98 -2.43 -7.71 -0.45
CA VAL A 98 -3.14 -6.98 0.61
C VAL A 98 -4.24 -7.83 1.23
N VAL A 99 -5.02 -8.56 0.41
CA VAL A 99 -6.09 -9.44 0.91
C VAL A 99 -5.52 -10.61 1.70
N VAL A 100 -4.44 -11.25 1.21
CA VAL A 100 -3.79 -12.37 1.89
C VAL A 100 -3.15 -11.93 3.21
N VAL A 101 -2.45 -10.80 3.23
CA VAL A 101 -1.80 -10.27 4.44
C VAL A 101 -2.84 -9.85 5.49
N ARG A 102 -3.96 -9.24 5.07
CA ARG A 102 -5.07 -8.93 5.99
C ARG A 102 -5.76 -10.17 6.57
N ASN A 103 -5.60 -11.33 5.91
CA ASN A 103 -6.15 -12.60 6.38
C ASN A 103 -5.15 -13.42 7.21
N GLN A 104 -4.13 -12.80 7.82
CA GLN A 104 -3.34 -13.46 8.86
C GLN A 104 -4.19 -13.62 10.13
N ILE A 105 -4.78 -14.80 10.28
CA ILE A 105 -5.41 -15.22 11.53
C ILE A 105 -4.28 -15.56 12.49
N ALA A 106 -3.97 -14.66 13.41
CA ALA A 106 -3.11 -14.97 14.54
C ALA A 106 -3.88 -15.93 15.48
N TYR A 107 -3.47 -17.19 15.51
CA TYR A 107 -3.97 -18.15 16.48
C TYR A 107 -3.17 -17.98 17.78
N ALA A 108 -3.78 -17.37 18.79
CA ALA A 108 -3.33 -17.56 20.16
C ALA A 108 -4.03 -18.84 20.68
N ASP A 109 -3.25 -19.88 20.95
CA ASP A 109 -3.77 -21.19 21.39
C ASP A 109 -4.37 -21.11 22.80
N ASP A 110 -3.68 -20.41 23.71
CA ASP A 110 -4.12 -20.19 25.10
C ASP A 110 -3.99 -18.71 25.50
N VAL A 111 -5.06 -18.11 26.01
CA VAL A 111 -5.08 -16.74 26.56
C VAL A 111 -5.72 -16.76 27.94
N ASP A 112 -4.95 -16.39 28.96
CA ASP A 112 -5.44 -16.27 30.34
C ASP A 112 -5.84 -14.82 30.64
N PHE A 113 -7.03 -14.64 31.22
CA PHE A 113 -7.52 -13.36 31.72
C PHE A 113 -7.62 -13.38 33.25
N ILE A 114 -7.13 -12.34 33.91
CA ILE A 114 -7.23 -12.17 35.36
C ILE A 114 -8.05 -10.91 35.64
N GLY A 115 -9.16 -11.06 36.37
CA GLY A 115 -10.04 -9.97 36.75
C GLY A 115 -10.35 -10.00 38.25
N SER A 116 -10.68 -8.84 38.81
CA SER A 116 -11.14 -8.71 40.20
C SER A 116 -12.58 -9.18 40.40
N GLU A 117 -13.36 -9.22 39.33
CA GLU A 117 -14.78 -9.56 39.33
C GLU A 117 -15.05 -10.77 38.44
N HIS A 118 -16.13 -11.50 38.73
CA HIS A 118 -16.54 -12.62 37.91
C HIS A 118 -17.11 -12.09 36.59
N ILE A 119 -16.39 -12.34 35.50
CA ILE A 119 -16.84 -12.06 34.14
C ILE A 119 -17.40 -13.36 33.55
N SER A 120 -18.55 -13.29 32.88
CA SER A 120 -19.10 -14.46 32.19
C SER A 120 -18.34 -14.73 30.90
N SER A 121 -18.04 -15.99 30.61
CA SER A 121 -17.39 -16.40 29.35
C SER A 121 -18.16 -15.94 28.10
N ASN A 122 -19.49 -15.87 28.20
CA ASN A 122 -20.35 -15.36 27.13
C ASN A 122 -20.17 -13.87 26.85
N GLN A 123 -19.95 -13.04 27.88
CA GLN A 123 -19.64 -11.61 27.69
C GLN A 123 -18.27 -11.43 27.04
N ILE A 124 -17.27 -12.20 27.48
CA ILE A 124 -15.92 -12.18 26.89
C ILE A 124 -15.97 -12.57 25.41
N LYS A 125 -16.69 -13.66 25.07
CA LYS A 125 -16.92 -14.06 23.69
C LYS A 125 -17.55 -12.94 22.87
N LYS A 126 -18.61 -12.31 23.39
CA LYS A 126 -19.32 -11.23 22.67
C LYS A 126 -18.42 -10.03 22.41
N GLU A 127 -17.56 -9.66 23.36
CA GLU A 127 -16.61 -8.57 23.17
C GLU A 127 -15.49 -8.94 22.18
N LEU A 128 -14.95 -10.16 22.26
CA LEU A 128 -13.89 -10.64 21.37
C LEU A 128 -14.37 -10.86 19.92
N GLU A 129 -15.63 -11.27 19.73
CA GLU A 129 -16.24 -11.38 18.41
C GLU A 129 -16.29 -10.04 17.65
N LYS A 130 -16.36 -8.90 18.35
CA LYS A 130 -16.27 -7.56 17.71
C LYS A 130 -14.92 -7.31 17.03
N PHE A 131 -13.90 -8.04 17.44
CA PHE A 131 -12.54 -7.99 16.89
C PHE A 131 -12.23 -9.20 15.99
N ASN A 132 -13.25 -9.94 15.54
CA ASN A 132 -13.11 -11.18 14.77
C ASN A 132 -12.32 -12.29 15.49
N LEU A 133 -12.26 -12.26 16.83
CA LEU A 133 -11.61 -13.30 17.62
C LEU A 133 -12.62 -14.37 18.02
N LYS A 134 -12.36 -15.62 17.60
CA LYS A 134 -13.25 -16.76 17.86
C LYS A 134 -12.79 -17.52 19.10
N VAL A 135 -13.62 -17.50 20.14
CA VAL A 135 -13.37 -18.23 21.40
C VAL A 135 -14.16 -19.53 21.44
N ASN A 136 -13.49 -20.61 21.85
CA ASN A 136 -14.16 -21.88 22.16
C ASN A 136 -14.60 -21.91 23.63
N VAL A 137 -15.88 -21.59 23.86
CA VAL A 137 -16.45 -21.51 25.22
C VAL A 137 -16.43 -22.87 25.92
N ASP A 138 -16.58 -23.96 25.18
CA ASP A 138 -16.61 -25.32 25.74
C ASP A 138 -15.25 -25.75 26.31
N LYS A 139 -14.18 -25.09 25.85
CA LYS A 139 -12.81 -25.28 26.37
C LYS A 139 -12.38 -24.19 27.34
N THR A 140 -13.24 -23.21 27.64
CA THR A 140 -12.88 -22.10 28.54
C THR A 140 -13.05 -22.55 29.99
N GLU A 141 -11.95 -22.61 30.74
CA GLU A 141 -11.97 -22.94 32.16
C GLU A 141 -11.99 -21.67 33.01
N LEU A 142 -12.87 -21.63 34.00
CA LEU A 142 -13.00 -20.49 34.92
C LEU A 142 -12.52 -20.91 36.31
N THR A 143 -11.45 -20.27 36.78
CA THR A 143 -10.85 -20.55 38.09
C THR A 143 -11.01 -19.33 38.99
N SER A 144 -11.61 -19.52 40.16
CA SER A 144 -11.80 -18.46 41.14
C SER A 144 -10.69 -18.50 42.18
N LEU A 145 -9.80 -17.51 42.18
CA LEU A 145 -8.74 -17.42 43.17
C LEU A 145 -9.27 -16.71 44.42
N ARG A 146 -9.26 -17.41 45.56
CA ARG A 146 -9.53 -16.80 46.87
C ARG A 146 -8.23 -16.48 47.58
N LYS A 147 -8.15 -15.29 48.17
CA LYS A 147 -7.03 -14.84 49.01
C LYS A 147 -7.10 -15.46 50.41
N GLU A 148 -7.34 -16.77 50.48
CA GLU A 148 -7.19 -17.56 51.70
C GLU A 148 -5.74 -18.09 51.74
N GLU A 149 -5.15 -18.18 52.92
CA GLU A 149 -3.72 -18.48 53.14
C GLU A 149 -3.25 -19.78 52.45
N ASN A 150 -4.19 -20.71 52.19
CA ASN A 150 -3.95 -21.97 51.47
C ASN A 150 -4.75 -22.14 50.17
N GLY A 151 -5.68 -21.24 49.82
CA GLY A 151 -6.56 -21.40 48.66
C GLY A 151 -5.84 -21.32 47.31
N LEU A 152 -4.73 -20.58 47.26
CA LEU A 152 -3.86 -20.51 46.08
C LEU A 152 -3.05 -21.79 45.85
N ARG A 153 -2.80 -22.58 46.91
CA ARG A 153 -1.98 -23.80 46.85
C ARG A 153 -2.77 -25.03 46.38
N SER A 154 -4.10 -24.98 46.44
CA SER A 154 -4.98 -26.06 45.96
C SER A 154 -5.30 -25.99 44.46
N GLU A 155 -5.09 -24.84 43.83
CA GLU A 155 -5.44 -24.61 42.43
C GLU A 155 -4.30 -25.04 41.50
N LYS A 156 -4.60 -25.98 40.59
CA LYS A 156 -3.60 -26.60 39.68
C LYS A 156 -2.96 -25.60 38.71
N LYS A 157 -3.63 -24.48 38.44
CA LYS A 157 -3.27 -23.49 37.42
C LYS A 157 -2.35 -22.36 37.89
N VAL A 158 -2.24 -22.12 39.19
CA VAL A 158 -1.32 -21.10 39.68
C VAL A 158 0.08 -21.73 39.64
N GLY A 159 1.02 -21.16 38.90
CA GLY A 159 2.41 -21.65 38.90
C GLY A 159 2.97 -21.74 40.32
N SER A 160 3.97 -22.59 40.56
CA SER A 160 4.62 -22.62 41.87
C SER A 160 5.24 -21.25 42.17
N LEU A 161 5.05 -20.77 43.40
CA LEU A 161 5.76 -19.60 43.89
C LEU A 161 7.26 -19.87 43.75
N ILE A 162 7.98 -18.97 43.06
CA ILE A 162 9.42 -19.08 42.85
C ILE A 162 10.10 -19.22 44.22
N GLY A 163 10.74 -20.37 44.45
CA GLY A 163 11.47 -20.68 45.68
C GLY A 163 10.77 -21.65 46.65
N ASP A 164 9.52 -22.04 46.40
CA ASP A 164 8.77 -22.94 47.29
C ASP A 164 9.04 -24.43 46.95
N LYS A 165 10.12 -24.99 47.51
CA LYS A 165 10.52 -26.40 47.27
C LYS A 165 9.44 -27.41 47.65
N GLU A 166 8.66 -27.14 48.69
CA GLU A 166 7.54 -27.98 49.12
C GLU A 166 6.43 -28.05 48.06
N ASP A 167 6.15 -26.95 47.37
CA ASP A 167 5.11 -26.91 46.34
C ASP A 167 5.51 -27.71 45.08
N VAL A 168 6.80 -27.69 44.74
CA VAL A 168 7.36 -28.46 43.62
C VAL A 168 7.29 -29.97 43.90
N GLU A 169 7.66 -30.40 45.10
CA GLU A 169 7.63 -31.81 45.50
C GLU A 169 6.19 -32.35 45.55
N ARG A 170 5.25 -31.57 46.07
CA ARG A 170 3.83 -31.93 46.11
C ARG A 170 3.19 -32.08 44.72
N ARG A 171 3.62 -31.33 43.70
CA ARG A 171 3.11 -31.52 42.32
C ARG A 171 3.65 -32.77 41.64
N LYS A 172 4.88 -33.18 41.96
CA LYS A 172 5.44 -34.44 41.42
C LYS A 172 4.60 -35.64 41.86
N SER A 173 4.01 -35.62 43.06
CA SER A 173 3.12 -36.70 43.52
C SER A 173 1.74 -36.72 42.84
N PHE A 174 1.33 -35.66 42.14
CA PHE A 174 0.08 -35.62 41.37
C PHE A 174 0.24 -36.00 39.89
N GLN A 175 1.48 -36.25 39.43
CA GLN A 175 1.78 -36.67 38.05
C GLN A 175 2.14 -38.17 37.93
N MET A 176 2.23 -38.89 39.04
CA MET A 176 2.24 -40.37 39.09
C MET A 176 0.83 -40.90 39.29
#